data_AF-A0A2S5KDG4-F1
#
_entry.id   AF-A0A2S5KDG4-F1
#
_cell.length_a   1.000
_cell.length_b   1.000
_cell.length_c   1.000
_cell.angle_alpha   90.00
_cell.angle_beta   90.00
_cell.angle_gamma   90.00
#
_symmetry.space_group_name_H-M   'P 1'
#
loop_
_entity.id
_entity.type
_entity.pdbx_description
1 polymer ?
#
loop_
_entity_poly.entity_id
_entity_poly.type
_entity_poly.pdbx_seq_one_letter_code
_entity_poly.pdbx_strand_id
1 'polypeptide(L)'
;MRIYRDSGFRTHYLLSFIGGSMEIISFAYFYKALIGFMTSNMLFSVAFLYDGKYDFPSIYHALIILIWVVIATIYQFIAIKYKTALTRLQEEKSIFYILNFALLMIFMFYGHCEWVNHIFGDKPTPAILPLVSLGLLIMFIHNFVIKTGRSKYPTNTAAVTSTYIMMATAFTNAFEEHDKRNFVMKSQQAKHYFLVLFHYFIGASVTYLLQKYMDFFSLILSLMILGGLIYTERHPTER
;
A
#
# COMPACT_ATOMS: atom_id res chain seq x y z
N MET A 1 25.19 7.71 -5.66
CA MET A 1 23.78 7.42 -5.30
C MET A 1 22.83 7.85 -6.44
N ARG A 2 22.93 7.23 -7.63
CA ARG A 2 22.25 7.70 -8.87
C ARG A 2 20.77 7.26 -8.97
N ILE A 3 20.39 6.17 -8.30
CA ILE A 3 19.03 5.59 -8.33
C ILE A 3 17.98 6.47 -7.63
N TYR A 4 18.37 7.24 -6.60
CA TYR A 4 17.47 8.21 -5.95
C TYR A 4 17.29 9.51 -6.74
N ARG A 5 18.06 9.72 -7.83
CA ARG A 5 17.90 10.88 -8.71
C ARG A 5 16.73 10.72 -9.68
N ASP A 6 16.32 9.48 -9.98
CA ASP A 6 15.11 9.24 -10.77
C ASP A 6 13.87 9.47 -9.90
N SER A 7 13.03 10.43 -10.30
CA SER A 7 11.80 10.78 -9.59
C SER A 7 10.85 9.59 -9.45
N GLY A 8 10.82 8.66 -10.43
CA GLY A 8 9.98 7.47 -10.39
C GLY A 8 10.39 6.49 -9.29
N PHE A 9 11.69 6.22 -9.14
CA PHE A 9 12.20 5.33 -8.11
C PHE A 9 12.04 5.92 -6.71
N ARG A 10 12.31 7.22 -6.53
CA ARG A 10 12.12 7.89 -5.24
C ARG A 10 10.66 7.82 -4.78
N THR A 11 9.72 8.13 -5.67
CA THR A 11 8.30 8.02 -5.37
C THR A 11 7.93 6.60 -4.97
N HIS A 12 8.45 5.58 -5.67
CA HIS A 12 8.18 4.18 -5.32
C HIS A 12 8.67 3.81 -3.92
N TYR A 13 9.86 4.27 -3.51
CA TYR A 13 10.38 4.02 -2.17
C TYR A 13 9.55 4.69 -1.07
N LEU A 14 9.14 5.94 -1.30
CA LEU A 14 8.30 6.70 -0.38
C LEU A 14 6.90 6.08 -0.24
N LEU A 15 6.34 5.62 -1.35
CA LEU A 15 5.09 4.87 -1.36
C LEU A 15 5.23 3.53 -0.63
N SER A 16 6.34 2.81 -0.82
CA SER A 16 6.64 1.57 -0.11
C SER A 16 6.70 1.75 1.41
N PHE A 17 7.29 2.85 1.88
CA PHE A 17 7.29 3.22 3.30
C PHE A 17 5.85 3.37 3.84
N ILE A 18 4.99 4.08 3.12
CA ILE A 18 3.58 4.26 3.51
C ILE A 18 2.85 2.90 3.54
N GLY A 19 3.10 2.04 2.55
CA GLY A 19 2.55 0.68 2.51
C GLY A 19 2.92 -0.13 3.77
N GLY A 20 4.20 -0.15 4.14
CA GLY A 20 4.65 -0.83 5.36
C GLY A 20 4.05 -0.25 6.65
N SER A 21 3.83 1.07 6.68
CA SER A 21 3.17 1.75 7.80
C SER A 21 1.70 1.32 7.95
N MET A 22 0.96 1.28 6.84
CA MET A 22 -0.45 0.87 6.81
C MET A 22 -0.64 -0.61 7.21
N GLU A 23 0.30 -1.48 6.85
CA GLU A 23 0.24 -2.88 7.25
C GLU A 23 0.42 -3.08 8.76
N ILE A 24 1.26 -2.28 9.42
CA ILE A 24 1.41 -2.36 10.88
C ILE A 24 0.14 -1.92 11.61
N ILE A 25 -0.49 -0.83 11.16
CA ILE A 25 -1.80 -0.43 11.69
C ILE A 25 -2.83 -1.54 11.47
N SER A 26 -2.79 -2.23 10.33
CA SER A 26 -3.64 -3.38 10.10
C SER A 26 -3.37 -4.57 11.02
N PHE A 27 -2.11 -4.85 11.32
CA PHE A 27 -1.73 -5.89 12.26
C PHE A 27 -2.21 -5.57 13.67
N ALA A 28 -2.08 -4.31 14.07
CA ALA A 28 -2.40 -3.88 15.43
C ALA A 28 -3.90 -3.72 15.69
N TYR A 29 -4.65 -3.17 14.72
CA TYR A 29 -6.03 -2.73 14.96
C TYR A 29 -7.07 -3.42 14.08
N PHE A 30 -6.70 -4.03 12.96
CA PHE A 30 -7.67 -4.58 12.00
C PHE A 30 -7.63 -6.09 11.83
N TYR A 31 -7.19 -6.84 12.85
CA TYR A 31 -7.19 -8.31 12.83
C TYR A 31 -6.56 -8.88 11.55
N LYS A 32 -5.51 -8.19 11.07
CA LYS A 32 -4.76 -8.52 9.87
C LYS A 32 -5.48 -8.34 8.51
N ALA A 33 -6.57 -7.57 8.48
CA ALA A 33 -7.42 -7.37 7.30
C ALA A 33 -6.75 -6.79 6.05
N LEU A 34 -5.79 -5.86 6.21
CA LEU A 34 -5.15 -5.14 5.10
C LEU A 34 -3.82 -5.77 4.66
N ILE A 35 -3.42 -6.92 5.22
CA ILE A 35 -2.14 -7.61 4.91
C ILE A 35 -2.32 -8.64 3.80
N GLY A 36 -1.31 -8.79 2.94
CA GLY A 36 -1.24 -9.91 1.97
C GLY A 36 -2.43 -9.97 1.01
N PHE A 37 -3.02 -8.79 0.83
CA PHE A 37 -4.28 -8.33 0.28
C PHE A 37 -5.46 -9.28 0.10
N MET A 38 -5.36 -10.53 -0.36
CA MET A 38 -6.57 -11.32 -0.64
C MET A 38 -6.42 -12.80 -0.30
N THR A 39 -5.23 -13.37 -0.44
CA THR A 39 -5.02 -14.81 -0.20
C THR A 39 -5.19 -15.17 1.27
N SER A 40 -4.63 -14.39 2.19
CA SER A 40 -4.78 -14.61 3.62
C SER A 40 -6.24 -14.47 4.05
N ASN A 41 -6.90 -13.40 3.62
CA ASN A 41 -8.33 -13.18 3.87
C ASN A 41 -9.19 -14.32 3.30
N MET A 42 -8.87 -14.82 2.11
CA MET A 42 -9.60 -15.91 1.47
C MET A 42 -9.40 -17.23 2.21
N LEU A 43 -8.17 -17.53 2.64
CA LEU A 43 -7.86 -18.73 3.44
C LEU A 43 -8.55 -18.68 4.81
N PHE A 44 -8.52 -17.55 5.50
CA PHE A 44 -9.29 -17.38 6.74
C PHE A 44 -10.78 -17.60 6.48
N SER A 45 -11.33 -16.99 5.43
CA SER A 45 -12.76 -17.14 5.08
C SER A 45 -13.13 -18.60 4.81
N VAL A 46 -12.33 -19.33 4.02
CA VAL A 46 -12.59 -20.74 3.69
C VAL A 46 -12.46 -21.64 4.92
N ALA A 47 -11.44 -21.44 5.74
CA ALA A 47 -11.25 -22.21 6.97
C ALA A 47 -12.44 -22.06 7.93
N PHE A 48 -12.91 -20.82 8.13
CA PHE A 48 -14.06 -20.57 9.00
C PHE A 48 -15.38 -21.13 8.45
N LEU A 49 -15.61 -21.05 7.13
CA LEU A 49 -16.76 -21.67 6.49
C LEU A 49 -16.77 -23.19 6.66
N TYR A 50 -15.60 -23.83 6.62
CA TYR A 50 -15.46 -25.27 6.80
C TYR A 50 -15.72 -25.71 8.26
N ASP A 51 -15.28 -24.90 9.22
CA ASP A 51 -15.51 -25.13 10.66
C ASP A 51 -16.97 -24.94 11.10
N GLY A 52 -17.87 -24.52 10.20
CA GLY A 52 -19.31 -24.39 10.47
C GLY A 52 -19.68 -23.26 11.45
N LYS A 53 -18.76 -22.33 11.71
CA LYS A 53 -18.99 -21.16 12.57
C LYS A 53 -19.36 -19.96 11.71
N TYR A 54 -20.57 -19.43 11.92
CA TYR A 54 -21.11 -18.28 11.17
C TYR A 54 -21.21 -17.01 12.03
N ASP A 55 -20.24 -16.78 12.91
CA ASP A 55 -20.14 -15.53 13.65
C ASP A 55 -19.50 -14.42 12.80
N PHE A 56 -19.64 -13.15 13.21
CA PHE A 56 -19.10 -12.03 12.45
C PHE A 56 -17.58 -12.15 12.15
N PRO A 57 -16.72 -12.57 13.10
CA PRO A 57 -15.30 -12.83 12.80
C PRO A 57 -15.06 -13.82 11.66
N SER A 58 -15.90 -14.83 11.52
CA SER A 58 -15.81 -15.83 10.44
C SER A 58 -16.07 -15.24 9.06
N ILE A 59 -17.05 -14.32 8.95
CA ILE A 59 -17.41 -13.67 7.68
C ILE A 59 -16.65 -12.35 7.43
N TYR A 60 -15.99 -11.79 8.44
CA TYR A 60 -15.28 -10.51 8.38
C TYR A 60 -14.28 -10.45 7.23
N HIS A 61 -13.43 -11.47 7.09
CA HIS A 61 -12.45 -11.53 6.01
C HIS A 61 -13.10 -11.69 4.62
N ALA A 62 -14.26 -12.35 4.53
CA ALA A 62 -15.01 -12.46 3.28
C ALA A 62 -15.62 -11.12 2.89
N LEU A 63 -16.13 -10.35 3.87
CA LEU A 63 -16.64 -9.00 3.64
C LEU A 63 -15.53 -8.05 3.17
N ILE A 64 -14.32 -8.17 3.70
CA ILE A 64 -13.15 -7.39 3.23
C ILE A 64 -12.86 -7.66 1.75
N ILE A 65 -12.89 -8.93 1.33
CA ILE A 65 -12.72 -9.30 -0.08
C ILE A 65 -13.84 -8.69 -0.92
N LEU A 66 -15.10 -8.79 -0.46
CA LEU A 66 -16.25 -8.22 -1.17
C LEU A 66 -16.12 -6.70 -1.33
N ILE A 67 -15.79 -5.98 -0.25
CA ILE A 67 -15.57 -4.52 -0.28
C ILE A 67 -14.50 -4.16 -1.30
N TRP A 68 -13.39 -4.89 -1.32
CA TRP A 68 -12.33 -4.65 -2.29
C TRP A 68 -12.77 -4.91 -3.73
N VAL A 69 -13.46 -6.01 -4.00
CA VAL A 69 -14.00 -6.32 -5.33
C VAL A 69 -14.96 -5.21 -5.78
N VAL A 70 -15.79 -4.69 -4.88
CA VAL A 70 -16.69 -3.56 -5.15
C VAL A 70 -15.88 -2.30 -5.51
N ILE A 71 -14.86 -1.94 -4.72
CA ILE A 71 -13.97 -0.80 -5.01
C ILE A 71 -13.33 -0.96 -6.39
N ALA A 72 -12.74 -2.13 -6.67
CA ALA A 72 -12.08 -2.43 -7.93
C ALA A 72 -13.05 -2.37 -9.11
N THR A 73 -14.26 -2.91 -8.95
CA THR A 73 -15.31 -2.92 -9.99
C THR A 73 -15.80 -1.50 -10.29
N ILE A 74 -16.07 -0.70 -9.26
CA ILE A 74 -16.44 0.71 -9.42
C ILE A 74 -15.35 1.47 -10.18
N TYR A 75 -14.08 1.28 -9.79
CA TYR A 75 -12.96 1.91 -10.48
C TYR A 75 -12.87 1.47 -11.95
N GLN A 76 -13.02 0.18 -12.26
CA GLN A 76 -13.00 -0.30 -13.64
C GLN A 76 -14.16 0.26 -14.46
N PHE A 77 -15.36 0.35 -13.88
CA PHE A 77 -16.50 0.98 -14.53
C PHE A 77 -16.24 2.45 -14.87
N ILE A 78 -15.67 3.22 -13.92
CA ILE A 78 -15.24 4.60 -14.14
C ILE A 78 -14.17 4.67 -15.24
N ALA A 79 -13.18 3.78 -15.20
CA ALA A 79 -12.08 3.76 -16.18
C ALA A 79 -12.56 3.47 -17.61
N ILE A 80 -13.57 2.61 -17.77
CA ILE A 80 -14.17 2.31 -19.07
C ILE A 80 -15.01 3.50 -19.55
N LYS A 81 -15.88 4.03 -18.69
CA LYS A 81 -16.83 5.10 -19.05
C LYS A 81 -16.17 6.47 -19.27
N TYR A 82 -15.11 6.78 -18.50
CA TYR A 82 -14.43 8.08 -18.49
C TYR A 82 -12.95 7.98 -18.89
N LYS A 83 -12.61 7.03 -19.77
CA LYS A 83 -11.23 6.71 -20.15
C LYS A 83 -10.35 7.92 -20.44
N THR A 84 -10.81 8.87 -21.25
CA THR A 84 -10.02 10.06 -21.64
C THR A 84 -9.77 10.98 -20.44
N ALA A 85 -10.80 11.25 -19.63
CA ALA A 85 -10.68 12.09 -18.45
C ALA A 85 -9.79 11.44 -17.38
N LEU A 86 -9.93 10.13 -17.17
CA LEU A 86 -9.11 9.39 -16.21
C LEU A 86 -7.64 9.31 -16.64
N THR A 87 -7.36 9.18 -17.94
CA THR A 87 -5.99 9.19 -18.47
C THR A 87 -5.31 10.53 -18.17
N ARG A 88 -6.00 11.65 -18.44
CA ARG A 88 -5.51 12.99 -18.12
C ARG A 88 -5.28 13.18 -16.61
N LEU A 89 -6.21 12.72 -15.78
CA LEU A 89 -6.06 12.72 -14.32
C LEU A 89 -4.86 11.89 -13.85
N GLN A 90 -4.58 10.75 -14.49
CA GLN A 90 -3.44 9.88 -14.16
C GLN A 90 -2.09 10.50 -14.54
N GLU A 91 -2.05 11.35 -15.58
CA GLU A 91 -0.88 12.18 -15.88
C GLU A 91 -0.65 13.20 -14.77
N GLU A 92 -1.72 13.76 -14.20
CA GLU A 92 -1.69 14.65 -13.04
C GLU A 92 -1.71 13.90 -11.70
N LYS A 93 -0.68 13.08 -11.45
CA LYS A 93 -0.52 12.27 -10.21
C LYS A 93 -0.77 13.03 -8.90
N SER A 94 -0.55 14.34 -8.89
CA SER A 94 -0.75 15.22 -7.74
C SER A 94 -2.17 15.12 -7.14
N ILE A 95 -3.20 14.93 -7.97
CA ILE A 95 -4.59 14.80 -7.51
C ILE A 95 -4.78 13.53 -6.68
N PHE A 96 -4.20 12.41 -7.11
CA PHE A 96 -4.29 11.14 -6.37
C PHE A 96 -3.46 11.15 -5.08
N TYR A 97 -2.35 11.90 -5.03
CA TYR A 97 -1.63 12.13 -3.78
C TYR A 97 -2.45 12.99 -2.81
N ILE A 98 -3.10 14.05 -3.29
CA ILE A 98 -3.98 14.90 -2.47
C ILE A 98 -5.16 14.09 -1.92
N LEU A 99 -5.78 13.27 -2.77
CA LEU A 99 -6.87 12.39 -2.34
C LEU A 99 -6.40 11.40 -1.28
N ASN A 100 -5.25 10.73 -1.48
CA ASN A 100 -4.68 9.84 -0.46
C ASN A 100 -4.33 10.58 0.83
N PHE A 101 -3.79 11.79 0.74
CA PHE A 101 -3.46 12.61 1.91
C PHE A 101 -4.72 12.92 2.72
N ALA A 102 -5.79 13.37 2.05
CA ALA A 102 -7.06 13.66 2.71
C ALA A 102 -7.69 12.40 3.33
N LEU A 103 -7.72 11.28 2.60
CA LEU A 103 -8.23 10.01 3.11
C LEU A 103 -7.40 9.50 4.30
N LEU A 104 -6.07 9.62 4.24
CA LEU A 104 -5.19 9.22 5.33
C LEU A 104 -5.41 10.08 6.58
N MET A 105 -5.62 11.40 6.43
CA MET A 105 -6.01 12.24 7.57
C MET A 105 -7.33 11.78 8.19
N ILE A 106 -8.36 11.57 7.37
CA ILE A 106 -9.67 11.07 7.84
C ILE A 106 -9.49 9.73 8.55
N PHE A 107 -8.70 8.83 7.99
CA PHE A 107 -8.42 7.52 8.58
C PHE A 107 -7.71 7.61 9.92
N MET A 108 -6.73 8.51 10.06
CA MET A 108 -6.03 8.74 11.31
C MET A 108 -6.97 9.28 12.40
N PHE A 109 -7.74 10.33 12.09
CA PHE A 109 -8.68 10.92 13.04
C PHE A 109 -9.81 9.95 13.39
N TYR A 110 -10.41 9.31 12.39
CA TYR A 110 -11.51 8.38 12.61
C TYR A 110 -11.04 7.15 13.39
N GLY A 111 -9.87 6.59 13.06
CA GLY A 111 -9.28 5.49 13.81
C GLY A 111 -8.94 5.86 15.26
N HIS A 112 -8.42 7.07 15.50
CA HIS A 112 -8.21 7.56 16.86
C HIS A 112 -9.53 7.70 17.64
N CYS A 113 -10.59 8.24 17.02
CA CYS A 113 -11.90 8.31 17.66
C CYS A 113 -12.43 6.92 18.04
N GLU A 114 -12.36 5.95 17.13
CA GLU A 114 -12.77 4.56 17.39
C GLU A 114 -11.91 3.91 18.50
N TRP A 115 -10.63 4.31 18.61
CA TRP A 115 -9.69 3.84 19.63
C TRP A 115 -10.06 4.34 21.01
N VAL A 116 -10.30 5.65 21.14
CA VAL A 116 -10.74 6.28 22.39
C VAL A 116 -12.09 5.76 22.85
N ASN A 117 -12.98 5.41 21.92
CA ASN A 117 -14.30 4.81 22.23
C ASN A 117 -14.25 3.29 22.46
N HIS A 118 -13.07 2.68 22.53
CA HIS A 118 -12.88 1.25 22.81
C HIS A 118 -13.62 0.32 21.83
N ILE A 119 -13.73 0.72 20.57
CA ILE A 119 -14.38 -0.10 19.54
C ILE A 119 -13.50 -1.28 19.10
N PHE A 120 -12.19 -1.14 19.24
CA PHE A 120 -11.23 -2.23 19.03
C PHE A 120 -11.19 -3.14 20.25
N GLY A 121 -11.44 -4.43 20.04
CA GLY A 121 -11.38 -5.47 21.07
C GLY A 121 -10.61 -6.70 20.59
N ASP A 122 -10.88 -7.85 21.18
CA ASP A 122 -10.20 -9.11 20.80
C ASP A 122 -10.73 -9.71 19.49
N LYS A 123 -11.92 -9.27 19.05
CA LYS A 123 -12.61 -9.80 17.86
C LYS A 123 -13.18 -8.68 17.01
N PRO A 124 -13.17 -8.81 15.67
CA PRO A 124 -13.78 -7.83 14.79
C PRO A 124 -15.28 -7.71 15.07
N THR A 125 -15.79 -6.50 14.92
CA THR A 125 -17.21 -6.17 15.01
C THR A 125 -17.63 -5.37 13.76
N PRO A 126 -18.93 -5.31 13.41
CA PRO A 126 -19.38 -4.54 12.26
C PRO A 126 -18.97 -3.06 12.30
N ALA A 127 -18.80 -2.49 13.50
CA ALA A 127 -18.41 -1.10 13.69
C ALA A 127 -17.04 -0.77 13.09
N ILE A 128 -16.15 -1.76 12.92
CA ILE A 128 -14.82 -1.53 12.35
C ILE A 128 -14.82 -1.47 10.81
N LEU A 129 -15.88 -1.95 10.15
CA LEU A 129 -15.94 -2.07 8.69
C LEU A 129 -15.78 -0.73 7.94
N PRO A 130 -16.38 0.39 8.37
CA PRO A 130 -16.19 1.67 7.69
C PRO A 130 -14.72 2.09 7.68
N LEU A 131 -14.02 1.91 8.80
CA LEU A 131 -12.60 2.26 8.92
C LEU A 131 -11.71 1.32 8.09
N VAL A 132 -11.99 0.02 8.11
CA VAL A 132 -11.30 -0.96 7.24
C VAL A 132 -11.52 -0.64 5.76
N SER A 133 -12.75 -0.28 5.37
CA SER A 133 -13.10 0.11 3.99
C SER A 133 -12.32 1.34 3.54
N LEU A 134 -12.15 2.32 4.44
CA LEU A 134 -11.33 3.50 4.18
C LEU A 134 -9.85 3.12 4.00
N GLY A 135 -9.32 2.24 4.84
CA GLY A 135 -7.96 1.68 4.69
C GLY A 135 -7.77 0.94 3.36
N LEU A 136 -8.74 0.12 2.95
CA LEU A 136 -8.75 -0.59 1.66
C LEU A 136 -8.76 0.41 0.49
N LEU A 137 -9.54 1.49 0.57
CA LEU A 137 -9.60 2.51 -0.47
C LEU A 137 -8.25 3.25 -0.61
N ILE A 138 -7.63 3.64 0.50
CA ILE A 138 -6.29 4.24 0.51
C ILE A 138 -5.30 3.30 -0.17
N MET A 139 -5.26 2.04 0.27
CA MET A 139 -4.38 1.02 -0.31
C MET A 139 -4.68 0.78 -1.79
N PHE A 140 -5.95 0.79 -2.21
CA PHE A 140 -6.33 0.65 -3.62
C PHE A 140 -5.78 1.80 -4.47
N ILE A 141 -5.99 3.05 -4.05
CA ILE A 141 -5.51 4.22 -4.80
C ILE A 141 -3.98 4.19 -4.85
N HIS A 142 -3.35 3.93 -3.71
CA HIS A 142 -1.90 3.82 -3.57
C HIS A 142 -1.29 2.79 -4.54
N ASN A 143 -1.90 1.62 -4.64
CA ASN A 143 -1.33 0.46 -5.34
C ASN A 143 -1.74 0.32 -6.81
N PHE A 144 -2.94 0.75 -7.16
CA PHE A 144 -3.54 0.47 -8.47
C PHE A 144 -3.86 1.72 -9.28
N VAL A 145 -3.99 2.88 -8.63
CA VAL A 145 -4.33 4.15 -9.31
C VAL A 145 -3.09 5.01 -9.51
N ILE A 146 -2.24 5.15 -8.49
CA ILE A 146 -0.96 5.84 -8.59
C ILE A 146 0.02 4.93 -9.34
N LYS A 147 0.02 5.03 -10.67
CA LYS A 147 1.03 4.36 -11.49
C LYS A 147 2.37 5.07 -11.32
N THR A 148 3.36 4.42 -10.74
CA THR A 148 4.76 4.87 -10.80
C THR A 148 5.30 4.61 -12.22
N GLY A 149 4.85 5.43 -13.16
CA GLY A 149 4.90 5.22 -14.61
C GLY A 149 6.26 5.28 -15.31
N ARG A 150 7.31 4.64 -14.80
CA ARG A 150 8.57 4.45 -15.57
C ARG A 150 9.26 3.10 -15.38
N SER A 151 8.84 2.30 -14.41
CA SER A 151 9.36 0.96 -14.17
C SER A 151 8.60 -0.06 -15.02
N LYS A 152 9.28 -0.86 -15.86
CA LYS A 152 8.71 -2.05 -16.51
C LYS A 152 8.33 -3.16 -15.51
N TYR A 153 8.57 -2.93 -14.22
CA TYR A 153 8.41 -3.90 -13.16
C TYR A 153 7.22 -3.57 -12.27
N PRO A 154 6.40 -4.56 -11.87
CA PRO A 154 5.22 -4.33 -11.05
C PRO A 154 5.61 -3.65 -9.73
N THR A 155 5.01 -2.48 -9.51
CA THR A 155 5.32 -1.51 -8.45
C THR A 155 4.29 -1.53 -7.33
N ASN A 156 3.67 -2.68 -7.12
CA ASN A 156 2.53 -2.79 -6.22
C ASN A 156 3.01 -3.26 -4.85
N THR A 157 2.85 -2.45 -3.81
CA THR A 157 3.22 -2.82 -2.43
C THR A 157 2.40 -4.01 -1.92
N ALA A 158 1.23 -4.27 -2.54
CA ALA A 158 0.39 -5.44 -2.27
C ALA A 158 1.07 -6.79 -2.60
N ALA A 159 2.26 -6.78 -3.22
CA ALA A 159 2.98 -7.97 -3.61
C ALA A 159 4.43 -7.97 -3.11
N VAL A 160 4.67 -7.67 -1.82
CA VAL A 160 5.99 -7.85 -1.19
C VAL A 160 6.58 -9.23 -1.53
N THR A 161 5.75 -10.28 -1.56
CA THR A 161 6.10 -11.63 -2.03
C THR A 161 6.62 -11.66 -3.48
N SER A 162 5.92 -11.03 -4.41
CA SER A 162 6.39 -10.91 -5.80
C SER A 162 7.64 -10.06 -5.89
N THR A 163 7.80 -9.05 -5.03
CA THR A 163 9.02 -8.24 -4.96
C THR A 163 10.23 -9.04 -4.47
N TYR A 164 10.07 -9.96 -3.50
CA TYR A 164 11.15 -10.88 -3.10
C TYR A 164 11.56 -11.81 -4.24
N ILE A 165 10.58 -12.41 -4.95
CA ILE A 165 10.85 -13.30 -6.08
C ILE A 165 11.55 -12.52 -7.19
N MET A 166 11.04 -11.33 -7.55
CA MET A 166 11.68 -10.48 -8.56
C MET A 166 13.08 -10.04 -8.16
N MET A 167 13.32 -9.75 -6.86
CA MET A 167 14.65 -9.46 -6.35
C MET A 167 15.59 -10.65 -6.52
N ALA A 168 15.16 -11.85 -6.09
CA ALA A 168 15.94 -13.07 -6.21
C ALA A 168 16.25 -13.38 -7.68
N THR A 169 15.23 -13.34 -8.55
CA THR A 169 15.38 -13.54 -10.00
C THR A 169 16.31 -12.51 -10.62
N ALA A 170 16.18 -11.22 -10.29
CA ALA A 170 17.06 -10.17 -10.81
C ALA A 170 18.51 -10.34 -10.32
N PHE A 171 18.69 -10.81 -9.08
CA PHE A 171 20.00 -11.12 -8.53
C PHE A 171 20.63 -12.29 -9.28
N THR A 172 19.96 -13.44 -9.36
CA THR A 172 20.44 -14.63 -10.09
C THR A 172 20.77 -14.30 -11.54
N ASN A 173 19.86 -13.60 -12.24
CA ASN A 173 20.07 -13.18 -13.63
C ASN A 173 21.24 -12.22 -13.82
N ALA A 174 21.64 -11.47 -12.78
CA ALA A 174 22.82 -10.62 -12.83
C ALA A 174 24.10 -11.46 -12.70
N PHE A 175 24.13 -12.51 -11.89
CA PHE A 175 25.31 -13.38 -11.76
C PHE A 175 25.58 -14.24 -13.01
N GLU A 176 24.53 -14.59 -13.76
CA GLU A 176 24.66 -15.31 -15.03
C GLU A 176 24.99 -14.40 -16.23
N GLU A 177 25.02 -13.08 -16.04
CA GLU A 177 25.22 -12.14 -17.14
C GLU A 177 26.70 -11.89 -17.42
N HIS A 178 27.15 -12.33 -18.59
CA HIS A 178 28.53 -12.17 -19.04
C HIS A 178 28.80 -10.79 -19.71
N ASP A 179 27.76 -10.09 -20.19
CA ASP A 179 27.89 -8.72 -20.69
C ASP A 179 27.86 -7.70 -19.54
N LYS A 180 28.97 -6.96 -19.39
CA LYS A 180 29.14 -5.90 -18.38
C LYS A 180 28.03 -4.84 -18.40
N ARG A 181 27.47 -4.49 -19.56
CA ARG A 181 26.40 -3.48 -19.67
C ARG A 181 25.08 -4.02 -19.13
N ASN A 182 24.73 -5.25 -19.49
CA ASN A 182 23.52 -5.92 -19.01
C ASN A 182 23.62 -6.26 -17.53
N PHE A 183 24.82 -6.63 -17.06
CA PHE A 183 25.12 -6.86 -15.64
C PHE A 183 24.78 -5.63 -14.81
N VAL A 184 25.27 -4.45 -15.21
CA VAL A 184 25.01 -3.19 -14.50
C VAL A 184 23.51 -2.87 -14.46
N MET A 185 22.79 -3.10 -15.56
CA MET A 185 21.35 -2.86 -15.63
C MET A 185 20.57 -3.80 -14.69
N LYS A 186 20.84 -5.10 -14.74
CA LYS A 186 20.19 -6.11 -13.89
C LYS A 186 20.54 -5.92 -12.41
N SER A 187 21.80 -5.57 -12.11
CA SER A 187 22.23 -5.24 -10.74
C SER A 187 21.51 -3.99 -10.19
N GLN A 188 21.30 -2.96 -11.02
CA GLN A 188 20.50 -1.79 -10.63
C GLN A 188 19.04 -2.15 -10.37
N GLN A 189 18.47 -3.08 -11.12
CA GLN A 189 17.12 -3.60 -10.90
C GLN A 189 17.02 -4.40 -9.59
N ALA A 190 17.97 -5.31 -9.32
CA ALA A 190 18.03 -6.03 -8.04
C ALA A 190 18.14 -5.06 -6.86
N LYS A 191 19.01 -4.05 -6.99
CA LYS A 191 19.15 -2.98 -6.00
C LYS A 191 17.87 -2.16 -5.82
N HIS A 192 17.11 -1.92 -6.90
CA HIS A 192 15.82 -1.25 -6.82
C HIS A 192 14.85 -2.03 -5.93
N TYR A 193 14.66 -3.34 -6.17
CA TYR A 193 13.77 -4.16 -5.36
C TYR A 193 14.22 -4.26 -3.91
N PHE A 194 15.53 -4.39 -3.67
CA PHE A 194 16.07 -4.34 -2.31
C PHE A 194 15.70 -3.04 -1.60
N LEU A 195 15.85 -1.89 -2.27
CA LEU A 195 15.48 -0.60 -1.70
C LEU A 195 13.98 -0.46 -1.47
N VAL A 196 13.12 -1.00 -2.35
CA VAL A 196 11.67 -1.06 -2.13
C VAL A 196 11.36 -1.78 -0.81
N LEU A 197 11.91 -2.99 -0.64
CA LEU A 197 11.75 -3.78 0.59
C LEU A 197 12.30 -3.04 1.82
N PHE A 198 13.48 -2.45 1.69
CA PHE A 198 14.12 -1.71 2.77
C PHE A 198 13.24 -0.55 3.26
N HIS A 199 12.69 0.29 2.36
CA HIS A 199 11.82 1.39 2.79
C HIS A 199 10.50 0.90 3.36
N TYR A 200 9.94 -0.17 2.80
CA TYR A 200 8.77 -0.83 3.37
C TYR A 200 9.03 -1.29 4.82
N PHE A 201 10.14 -1.98 5.06
CA PHE A 201 10.52 -2.43 6.41
C PHE A 201 10.82 -1.27 7.36
N ILE A 202 11.44 -0.19 6.88
CA ILE A 202 11.61 1.02 7.70
C ILE A 202 10.25 1.59 8.08
N GLY A 203 9.33 1.76 7.12
CA GLY A 203 7.98 2.25 7.39
C GLY A 203 7.27 1.42 8.45
N ALA A 204 7.27 0.09 8.27
CA ALA A 204 6.72 -0.83 9.24
C ALA A 204 7.41 -0.70 10.63
N SER A 205 8.73 -0.71 10.68
CA SER A 205 9.47 -0.64 11.95
C SER A 205 9.22 0.67 12.69
N VAL A 206 9.25 1.79 11.99
CA VAL A 206 9.01 3.12 12.56
C VAL A 206 7.57 3.22 13.07
N THR A 207 6.59 2.84 12.27
CA THR A 207 5.18 2.85 12.70
C THR A 207 4.94 1.91 13.87
N TYR A 208 5.58 0.73 13.91
CA TYR A 208 5.47 -0.20 15.02
C TYR A 208 5.99 0.39 16.34
N LEU A 209 7.09 1.16 16.29
CA LEU A 209 7.61 1.85 17.46
C LEU A 209 6.70 3.01 17.89
N LEU A 210 6.19 3.80 16.93
CA LEU A 210 5.36 4.97 17.20
C LEU A 210 3.94 4.62 17.67
N GLN A 211 3.34 3.55 17.13
CA GLN A 211 1.95 3.19 17.45
C GLN A 211 1.73 2.90 18.94
N LYS A 212 2.79 2.50 19.66
CA LYS A 212 2.73 2.25 21.11
C LYS A 212 2.40 3.52 21.90
N TYR A 213 2.68 4.68 21.33
CA TYR A 213 2.52 5.97 21.99
C TYR A 213 1.46 6.86 21.32
N MET A 214 1.20 6.63 20.04
CA MET A 214 0.41 7.54 19.20
C MET A 214 -0.70 6.85 18.41
N ASP A 215 -1.05 5.59 18.72
CA ASP A 215 -2.13 4.86 18.05
C ASP A 215 -2.16 5.03 16.51
N PHE A 216 -3.26 5.52 15.94
CA PHE A 216 -3.43 5.84 14.52
C PHE A 216 -2.63 7.07 14.09
N PHE A 217 -2.32 8.01 15.00
CA PHE A 217 -1.43 9.15 14.71
C PHE A 217 0.02 8.73 14.46
N SER A 218 0.41 7.48 14.73
CA SER A 218 1.71 6.94 14.30
C SER A 218 1.94 6.97 12.78
N LEU A 219 0.88 7.17 11.99
CA LEU A 219 0.93 7.39 10.54
C LEU A 219 1.34 8.82 10.14
N ILE A 220 1.65 9.71 11.09
CA ILE A 220 2.01 11.11 10.81
C ILE A 220 3.18 11.25 9.83
N LEU A 221 4.18 10.36 9.91
CA LEU A 221 5.30 10.37 8.96
C LEU A 221 4.87 9.99 7.55
N SER A 222 3.97 9.00 7.42
CA SER A 222 3.36 8.64 6.13
C SER A 222 2.55 9.79 5.53
N LEU A 223 1.83 10.53 6.38
CA LEU A 223 1.12 11.73 5.99
C LEU A 223 2.07 12.85 5.52
N MET A 224 3.16 13.11 6.25
CA MET A 224 4.18 14.08 5.86
C MET A 224 4.85 13.70 4.53
N ILE A 225 5.13 12.42 4.31
CA ILE A 225 5.69 11.93 3.05
C ILE A 225 4.72 12.18 1.88
N LEU A 226 3.43 11.90 2.05
CA LEU A 226 2.41 12.23 1.04
C LEU A 226 2.37 13.74 0.78
N GLY A 227 2.39 14.57 1.83
CA GLY A 227 2.47 16.03 1.69
C GLY A 227 3.70 16.50 0.90
N GLY A 228 4.86 15.90 1.16
CA GLY A 228 6.09 16.15 0.42
C GLY A 228 6.02 15.71 -1.05
N LEU A 229 5.38 14.58 -1.34
CA LEU A 229 5.13 14.13 -2.72
C LEU A 229 4.22 15.11 -3.48
N ILE A 230 3.16 15.62 -2.84
CA ILE A 230 2.28 16.64 -3.42
C ILE A 230 3.07 17.91 -3.75
N TYR A 231 3.88 18.39 -2.80
CA TYR A 231 4.70 19.58 -3.00
C TYR A 231 5.68 19.42 -4.16
N THR A 232 6.35 18.27 -4.23
CA THR A 232 7.38 17.97 -5.23
C THR A 232 6.80 17.86 -6.64
N GLU A 233 5.61 17.28 -6.81
CA GLU A 233 4.96 17.22 -8.13
C GLU A 233 4.44 18.58 -8.60
N ARG A 234 4.04 19.47 -7.67
CA ARG A 234 3.58 20.83 -8.01
C ARG A 234 4.73 21.80 -8.28
N HIS A 235 5.90 21.53 -7.72
CA HIS A 235 7.11 22.33 -7.89
C HIS A 235 8.26 21.43 -8.35
N PRO A 236 8.21 20.92 -9.60
CA PRO A 236 9.30 20.11 -10.13
C PRO A 236 10.56 20.99 -10.15
N THR A 237 11.48 20.75 -9.22
CA THR A 237 12.81 21.38 -9.28
C THR A 237 13.44 20.97 -10.61
N GLU A 238 13.68 21.94 -11.48
CA GLU A 238 14.46 21.75 -12.71
C GLU A 238 15.78 21.04 -12.35
N ARG A 239 15.93 19.78 -12.77
CA ARG A 239 17.14 18.98 -12.60
C ARG A 239 17.35 18.07 -13.80
#